data_AF-A0A7S3UKS8-F1
#
_entry.id   AF-A0A7S3UKS8-F1
#
_cell.length_a   1.000
_cell.length_b   1.000
_cell.length_c   1.000
_cell.angle_alpha   90.00
_cell.angle_beta   90.00
_cell.angle_gamma   90.00
#
_symmetry.space_group_name_H-M   'P 1'
#
loop_
_entity.id
_entity.type
_entity.pdbx_description
1 polymer ?
#
loop_
_entity_poly.entity_id
_entity_poly.type
_entity_poly.pdbx_seq_one_letter_code
_entity_poly.pdbx_strand_id
1 'polypeptide(L)'
;IIMQQGEYPPVSGHNTICTATALLETGLVPIQVPITRFNLEAPAGIIEIEACCSERKAESITFTNVPAFVVHDNAEVKVPNIGTVLVSVVFSGIWFAIVDDVDTKHGIAIEPQNGKKLCGFGECVKQAAREQLPVVHPENPEIHSVCLIVLRSSSRNKATVV
;
A
#
# COMPACT_ATOMS: atom_id res chain seq x y z
N ILE A 1 16.66 -4.26 -2.51
CA ILE A 1 15.53 -4.95 -3.18
C ILE A 1 14.49 -5.34 -2.13
N ILE A 2 13.20 -5.18 -2.44
CA ILE A 2 12.10 -5.62 -1.59
C ILE A 2 11.48 -6.84 -2.27
N MET A 3 11.30 -7.94 -1.54
CA MET A 3 10.80 -9.20 -2.10
C MET A 3 9.46 -9.54 -1.47
N GLN A 4 8.41 -9.61 -2.28
CA GLN A 4 7.07 -10.03 -1.88
C GLN A 4 6.65 -11.27 -2.70
N GLN A 5 5.59 -11.95 -2.28
CA GLN A 5 5.14 -13.15 -2.98
C GLN A 5 4.67 -12.78 -4.40
N GLY A 6 5.49 -13.13 -5.39
CA GLY A 6 5.17 -12.94 -6.81
C GLY A 6 5.56 -11.57 -7.39
N GLU A 7 6.17 -10.68 -6.62
CA GLU A 7 6.55 -9.34 -7.10
C GLU A 7 7.73 -8.71 -6.34
N TYR A 8 8.39 -7.76 -7.01
CA TYR A 8 9.47 -6.94 -6.45
C TYR A 8 9.02 -5.47 -6.46
N PRO A 9 8.29 -5.01 -5.43
CA PRO A 9 7.69 -3.69 -5.45
C PRO A 9 8.75 -2.60 -5.41
N PRO A 10 8.53 -1.44 -6.07
CA PRO A 10 9.46 -0.33 -6.01
C PRO A 10 9.60 0.28 -4.61
N VAL A 11 8.52 0.27 -3.80
CA VAL A 11 8.49 0.63 -2.38
C VAL A 11 7.49 -0.25 -1.64
N SER A 12 7.70 -0.49 -0.35
CA SER A 12 6.73 -1.13 0.53
C SER A 12 6.79 -0.51 1.93
N GLY A 13 5.75 0.23 2.32
CA GLY A 13 5.76 1.00 3.57
C GLY A 13 6.02 0.16 4.82
N HIS A 14 5.39 -1.02 4.94
CA HIS A 14 5.63 -1.88 6.11
C HIS A 14 7.06 -2.44 6.14
N ASN A 15 7.64 -2.80 4.98
CA ASN A 15 9.02 -3.26 4.92
C ASN A 15 10.00 -2.11 5.21
N THR A 16 9.69 -0.89 4.79
CA THR A 16 10.46 0.32 5.17
C THR A 16 10.51 0.47 6.67
N ILE A 17 9.36 0.39 7.36
CA ILE A 17 9.29 0.47 8.82
C ILE A 17 10.11 -0.66 9.46
N CYS A 18 9.87 -1.93 9.07
CA CYS A 18 10.61 -3.07 9.61
C CYS A 18 12.12 -2.95 9.40
N THR A 19 12.54 -2.51 8.22
CA THR A 19 13.96 -2.32 7.88
C THR A 19 14.59 -1.22 8.73
N ALA A 20 13.92 -0.07 8.84
CA ALA A 20 14.38 1.04 9.67
C ALA A 20 14.52 0.64 11.15
N THR A 21 13.50 -0.02 11.71
CA THR A 21 13.55 -0.55 13.08
C THR A 21 14.69 -1.55 13.26
N ALA A 22 14.85 -2.51 12.35
CA ALA A 22 15.92 -3.50 12.44
C ALA A 22 17.32 -2.86 12.40
N LEU A 23 17.54 -1.88 11.51
CA LEU A 23 18.83 -1.17 11.42
C LEU A 23 19.17 -0.42 12.71
N LEU A 24 18.19 0.21 13.35
CA LEU A 24 18.36 0.94 14.61
C LEU A 24 18.59 -0.02 15.78
N GLU A 25 17.74 -1.02 15.95
CA GLU A 25 17.76 -1.91 17.13
C GLU A 25 18.92 -2.92 17.09
N THR A 26 19.44 -3.24 15.91
CA THR A 26 20.68 -4.04 15.77
C THR A 26 21.96 -3.19 15.91
N GLY A 27 21.83 -1.86 15.96
CA GLY A 27 22.96 -0.94 16.07
C GLY A 27 23.74 -0.73 14.77
N LEU A 28 23.22 -1.18 13.62
CA LEU A 28 23.80 -0.88 12.30
C LEU A 28 23.69 0.61 11.96
N VAL A 29 22.62 1.26 12.40
CA VAL A 29 22.49 2.71 12.44
C VAL A 29 22.51 3.16 13.90
N PRO A 30 23.45 4.03 14.31
CA PRO A 30 23.49 4.54 15.68
C PRO A 30 22.22 5.33 16.02
N ILE A 31 21.57 4.96 17.13
CA ILE A 31 20.40 5.67 17.63
C ILE A 31 20.80 7.02 18.22
N GLN A 32 20.07 8.06 17.82
CA GLN A 32 20.06 9.41 18.39
C GLN A 32 18.68 9.65 19.05
N VAL A 33 18.70 10.08 20.31
CA VAL A 33 17.48 10.32 21.11
C VAL A 33 17.20 11.82 21.19
N PRO A 34 15.94 12.29 21.08
CA PRO A 34 14.72 11.49 20.92
C PRO A 34 14.41 11.10 19.47
N ILE A 35 15.10 11.69 18.49
CA ILE A 35 14.83 11.48 17.07
C ILE A 35 16.11 11.07 16.33
N THR A 36 16.07 9.93 15.64
CA THR A 36 17.09 9.53 14.68
C THR A 36 16.61 9.78 13.26
N ARG A 37 17.43 10.42 12.43
CA ARG A 37 17.13 10.65 11.01
C ARG A 37 18.18 10.00 10.12
N PHE A 38 17.74 9.31 9.09
CA PHE A 38 18.59 8.70 8.08
C PHE A 38 17.78 8.40 6.81
N ASN A 39 18.48 8.04 5.73
CA ASN A 39 17.84 7.72 4.46
C ASN A 39 17.94 6.22 4.18
N LEU A 40 16.88 5.68 3.58
CA LEU A 40 16.89 4.38 2.92
C LEU A 40 16.78 4.59 1.41
N GLU A 41 17.48 3.77 0.64
CA GLU A 41 17.34 3.74 -0.81
C GLU A 41 16.48 2.54 -1.22
N ALA A 42 15.34 2.81 -1.84
CA ALA A 42 14.44 1.82 -2.43
C ALA A 42 14.52 1.92 -3.97
N PRO A 43 14.04 0.90 -4.72
CA PRO A 43 14.04 0.98 -6.18
C PRO A 43 13.30 2.19 -6.77
N ALA A 44 12.30 2.76 -6.05
CA ALA A 44 11.63 3.99 -6.49
C ALA A 44 12.36 5.30 -6.08
N GLY A 45 13.47 5.22 -5.36
CA GLY A 45 14.24 6.37 -4.91
C GLY A 45 14.52 6.41 -3.41
N ILE A 46 14.97 7.58 -2.96
CA ILE A 46 15.31 7.83 -1.56
C ILE A 46 14.05 7.99 -0.71
N ILE A 47 14.04 7.32 0.44
CA ILE A 47 13.02 7.38 1.46
C ILE A 47 13.65 7.97 2.72
N GLU A 48 13.17 9.14 3.12
CA GLU A 48 13.62 9.82 4.33
C GLU A 48 12.96 9.17 5.55
N ILE A 49 13.76 8.81 6.55
CA ILE A 49 13.29 8.19 7.79
C ILE A 49 13.46 9.17 8.95
N GLU A 50 12.41 9.29 9.75
CA GLU A 50 12.42 9.90 11.07
C GLU A 50 11.92 8.88 12.09
N ALA A 51 12.79 8.48 13.02
CA ALA A 51 12.46 7.50 14.04
C ALA A 51 12.38 8.16 15.42
N CYS A 52 11.27 7.98 16.13
CA CYS A 52 11.17 8.29 17.56
C CYS A 52 11.85 7.16 18.33
N CYS A 53 12.86 7.49 19.13
CA CYS A 53 13.70 6.52 19.80
C CYS A 53 13.78 6.79 21.30
N SER A 54 13.77 5.70 22.08
CA SER A 54 14.07 5.70 23.51
C SER A 54 15.12 4.63 23.81
N GLU A 55 16.20 5.02 24.47
CA GLU A 55 17.36 4.16 24.76
C GLU A 55 17.92 3.44 23.52
N ARG A 56 17.60 2.14 23.34
CA ARG A 56 18.01 1.32 22.20
C ARG A 56 16.84 0.84 21.32
N LYS A 57 15.67 1.46 21.48
CA LYS A 57 14.43 1.03 20.82
C LYS A 57 13.92 2.11 19.87
N ALA A 58 13.44 1.68 18.70
CA ALA A 58 12.65 2.55 17.82
C ALA A 58 11.17 2.37 18.17
N GLU A 59 10.54 3.41 18.72
CA GLU A 59 9.14 3.38 19.15
C GLU A 59 8.17 3.59 18.00
N SER A 60 8.52 4.51 17.11
CA SER A 60 7.75 4.79 15.89
C SER A 60 8.70 5.18 14.76
N ILE A 61 8.29 4.84 13.54
CA ILE A 61 8.97 5.22 12.31
C ILE A 61 7.99 6.04 11.48
N THR A 62 8.38 7.27 11.16
CA THR A 62 7.75 8.11 10.15
C THR A 62 8.67 8.15 8.93
N PHE A 63 8.10 8.13 7.74
CA PHE A 63 8.88 8.25 6.52
C PHE A 63 8.17 9.09 5.48
N THR A 64 8.96 9.80 4.66
CA THR A 64 8.47 10.48 3.46
C THR A 64 8.46 9.50 2.32
N ASN A 65 7.28 9.08 1.86
CA ASN A 65 7.16 8.20 0.70
C ASN A 65 7.37 8.99 -0.61
N VAL A 66 7.56 8.26 -1.71
CA VAL A 66 7.49 8.83 -3.06
C VAL A 66 6.12 9.48 -3.33
N PRO A 67 6.03 10.42 -4.30
CA PRO A 67 4.77 11.08 -4.63
C PRO A 67 3.63 10.08 -4.91
N ALA A 68 2.46 10.36 -4.32
CA ALA A 68 1.25 9.57 -4.52
C ALA A 68 0.21 10.36 -5.30
N PHE A 69 -0.48 9.71 -6.23
CA PHE A 69 -1.46 10.36 -7.09
C PHE A 69 -2.53 9.38 -7.59
N VAL A 70 -3.71 9.91 -7.92
CA VAL A 70 -4.84 9.15 -8.48
C VAL A 70 -4.78 9.23 -10.01
N VAL A 71 -5.00 8.10 -10.68
CA VAL A 71 -5.05 8.03 -12.15
C VAL A 71 -6.46 7.75 -12.66
N HIS A 72 -7.16 6.86 -11.98
CA HIS A 72 -8.58 6.60 -12.22
C HIS A 72 -9.33 6.82 -10.93
N ASP A 73 -10.44 7.55 -10.98
CA ASP A 73 -11.31 7.74 -9.83
C ASP A 73 -12.70 7.21 -10.14
N ASN A 74 -13.17 6.27 -9.31
CA ASN A 74 -14.47 5.61 -9.43
C ASN A 74 -14.79 5.09 -10.85
N ALA A 75 -13.80 4.48 -11.50
CA ALA A 75 -14.00 3.89 -12.82
C ALA A 75 -14.81 2.59 -12.71
N GLU A 76 -15.75 2.40 -13.64
CA GLU A 76 -16.53 1.16 -13.74
C GLU A 76 -15.68 0.04 -14.33
N VAL A 77 -15.48 -1.04 -13.56
CA VAL A 77 -14.79 -2.26 -13.99
C VAL A 77 -15.81 -3.40 -14.04
N LYS A 78 -15.90 -4.07 -15.20
CA LYS A 78 -16.78 -5.24 -15.36
C LYS A 78 -16.06 -6.49 -14.88
N VAL A 79 -16.56 -7.11 -13.81
CA VAL A 79 -15.95 -8.27 -13.17
C VAL A 79 -16.80 -9.51 -13.44
N PRO A 80 -16.24 -10.55 -14.08
CA PRO A 80 -16.98 -11.79 -14.35
C PRO A 80 -17.60 -12.39 -13.08
N ASN A 81 -18.86 -12.80 -13.16
CA ASN A 81 -19.65 -13.39 -12.06
C ASN A 81 -19.90 -12.47 -10.83
N ILE A 82 -19.44 -11.22 -10.85
CA ILE A 82 -19.64 -10.23 -9.78
C ILE A 82 -20.48 -9.06 -10.28
N GLY A 83 -20.27 -8.61 -11.52
CA GLY A 83 -20.94 -7.45 -12.11
C GLY A 83 -20.02 -6.23 -12.18
N THR A 84 -20.59 -5.04 -12.26
CA THR A 84 -19.82 -3.79 -12.30
C THR A 84 -19.38 -3.40 -10.89
N VAL A 85 -18.08 -3.09 -10.74
CA VAL A 85 -17.47 -2.62 -9.49
C VAL A 85 -16.82 -1.27 -9.77
N LEU A 86 -17.03 -0.29 -8.89
CA LEU A 86 -16.34 0.99 -8.95
C LEU A 86 -14.95 0.84 -8.34
N VAL A 87 -13.92 1.23 -9.10
CA VAL A 87 -12.52 1.10 -8.73
C VAL A 87 -11.80 2.44 -8.93
N SER A 88 -11.09 2.90 -7.91
CA SER A 88 -10.09 3.96 -8.08
C SER A 88 -8.70 3.34 -8.20
N VAL A 89 -7.90 3.80 -9.16
CA VAL A 89 -6.51 3.35 -9.35
C VAL A 89 -5.56 4.45 -8.92
N VAL A 90 -4.69 4.12 -7.97
CA VAL A 90 -3.81 5.07 -7.28
C VAL A 90 -2.38 4.56 -7.29
N PHE A 91 -1.43 5.46 -7.48
CA PHE A 91 -0.01 5.21 -7.24
C PHE A 91 0.39 5.72 -5.86
N SER A 92 1.13 4.92 -5.09
CA SER A 92 1.77 5.33 -3.83
C SER A 92 3.05 4.53 -3.59
N GLY A 93 3.92 4.49 -4.61
CA GLY A 93 5.10 3.61 -4.68
C GLY A 93 4.84 2.27 -5.38
N ILE A 94 3.57 1.85 -5.46
CA ILE A 94 3.07 0.79 -6.33
C ILE A 94 1.63 1.12 -6.76
N TRP A 95 1.13 0.45 -7.79
CA TRP A 95 -0.23 0.61 -8.30
C TRP A 95 -1.25 -0.21 -7.50
N PHE A 96 -2.23 0.49 -6.94
CA PHE A 96 -3.35 -0.08 -6.21
C PHE A 96 -4.66 0.11 -6.96
N ALA A 97 -5.49 -0.93 -6.97
CA ALA A 97 -6.94 -0.79 -7.14
C ALA A 97 -7.59 -0.62 -5.76
N ILE A 98 -8.49 0.35 -5.61
CA ILE A 98 -9.22 0.60 -4.37
C ILE A 98 -10.70 0.41 -4.65
N VAL A 99 -11.35 -0.41 -3.82
CA VAL A 99 -12.81 -0.60 -3.83
C VAL A 99 -13.36 -0.13 -2.49
N ASP A 100 -14.31 0.79 -2.57
CA ASP A 100 -15.01 1.33 -1.42
C ASP A 100 -16.28 0.57 -1.07
N ASP A 101 -16.65 0.69 0.20
CA ASP A 101 -17.95 0.23 0.73
C ASP A 101 -18.22 -1.25 0.44
N VAL A 102 -17.19 -2.09 0.51
CA VAL A 102 -17.30 -3.53 0.18
C VAL A 102 -18.33 -4.25 1.05
N ASP A 103 -18.51 -3.78 2.27
CA ASP A 103 -19.51 -4.29 3.21
C ASP A 103 -20.95 -3.96 2.78
N THR A 104 -21.22 -2.74 2.32
CA THR A 104 -22.59 -2.31 1.99
C THR A 104 -22.95 -2.51 0.52
N LYS A 105 -21.99 -2.41 -0.41
CA LYS A 105 -22.22 -2.60 -1.86
C LYS A 105 -22.07 -4.05 -2.31
N HIS A 106 -21.24 -4.83 -1.64
CA HIS A 106 -20.95 -6.22 -2.03
C HIS A 106 -21.26 -7.24 -0.94
N GLY A 107 -21.72 -6.81 0.24
CA GLY A 107 -22.17 -7.70 1.31
C GLY A 107 -21.04 -8.49 1.98
N ILE A 108 -19.78 -8.06 1.85
CA ILE A 108 -18.63 -8.75 2.45
C ILE A 108 -18.02 -7.87 3.55
N ALA A 109 -18.31 -8.18 4.80
CA ALA A 109 -17.72 -7.46 5.93
C ALA A 109 -16.20 -7.70 6.00
N ILE A 110 -15.43 -6.63 6.25
CA ILE A 110 -13.96 -6.71 6.41
C ILE A 110 -13.64 -7.26 7.80
N GLU A 111 -13.71 -8.57 7.94
CA GLU A 111 -13.49 -9.29 9.19
C GLU A 111 -12.68 -10.58 8.95
N PRO A 112 -11.92 -11.08 9.96
CA PRO A 112 -11.01 -12.21 9.77
C PRO A 112 -11.67 -13.47 9.19
N GLN A 113 -12.91 -13.75 9.58
CA GLN A 113 -13.67 -14.94 9.12
C GLN A 113 -14.07 -14.84 7.64
N ASN A 114 -14.15 -13.63 7.09
CA ASN A 114 -14.40 -13.39 5.66
C ASN A 114 -13.12 -13.37 4.81
N GLY A 115 -11.93 -13.59 5.38
CA GLY A 115 -10.64 -13.47 4.68
C GLY A 115 -10.60 -14.18 3.33
N LYS A 116 -11.08 -15.42 3.24
CA LYS A 116 -11.14 -16.17 1.96
C LYS A 116 -12.04 -15.50 0.92
N LYS A 117 -13.20 -14.97 1.34
CA LYS A 117 -14.13 -14.27 0.44
C LYS A 117 -13.54 -12.94 -0.03
N LEU A 118 -12.91 -12.19 0.88
CA LEU A 118 -12.24 -10.93 0.58
C LEU A 118 -11.08 -11.14 -0.41
N CYS A 119 -10.24 -12.15 -0.20
CA CYS A 119 -9.16 -12.49 -1.14
C CYS A 119 -9.72 -12.87 -2.52
N GLY A 120 -10.75 -13.72 -2.57
CA GLY A 120 -11.37 -14.14 -3.84
C GLY A 120 -12.00 -12.98 -4.60
N PHE A 121 -12.82 -12.16 -3.92
CA PHE A 121 -13.41 -10.95 -4.49
C PHE A 121 -12.33 -9.98 -4.97
N GLY A 122 -11.35 -9.71 -4.10
CA GLY A 122 -10.26 -8.78 -4.39
C GLY A 122 -9.44 -9.22 -5.60
N GLU A 123 -9.10 -10.50 -5.71
CA GLU A 123 -8.30 -10.99 -6.85
C GLU A 123 -9.07 -10.87 -8.17
N CYS A 124 -10.36 -11.20 -8.20
CA CYS A 124 -11.21 -11.03 -9.38
C CYS A 124 -11.30 -9.56 -9.83
N VAL A 125 -11.52 -8.64 -8.89
CA VAL A 125 -11.60 -7.20 -9.18
C VAL A 125 -10.23 -6.67 -9.65
N LYS A 126 -9.15 -7.05 -8.96
CA LYS A 126 -7.79 -6.63 -9.30
C LYS A 126 -7.39 -7.07 -10.71
N GLN A 127 -7.70 -8.31 -11.08
CA GLN A 127 -7.42 -8.81 -12.42
C GLN A 127 -8.22 -8.04 -13.48
N ALA A 128 -9.52 -7.81 -13.25
CA ALA A 128 -10.35 -7.04 -14.16
C ALA A 128 -9.88 -5.57 -14.29
N ALA A 129 -9.48 -4.94 -13.18
CA ALA A 129 -8.93 -3.58 -13.17
C ALA A 129 -7.59 -3.52 -13.93
N ARG A 130 -6.71 -4.51 -13.74
CA ARG A 130 -5.44 -4.59 -14.49
C ARG A 130 -5.65 -4.64 -16.00
N GLU A 131 -6.68 -5.32 -16.46
CA GLU A 131 -7.00 -5.46 -17.89
C GLU A 131 -7.71 -4.21 -18.45
N GLN A 132 -8.64 -3.62 -17.70
CA GLN A 132 -9.51 -2.54 -18.18
C GLN A 132 -8.96 -1.14 -17.91
N LEU A 133 -8.06 -1.00 -16.94
CA LEU A 133 -7.47 0.27 -16.50
C LEU A 133 -5.93 0.19 -16.57
N PRO A 134 -5.35 0.17 -17.79
CA PRO A 134 -3.90 0.10 -17.94
C PRO A 134 -3.25 1.37 -17.37
N VAL A 135 -2.22 1.20 -16.54
CA VAL A 135 -1.48 2.28 -15.89
C VAL A 135 0.02 2.09 -16.06
N VAL A 136 0.73 3.21 -16.22
CA VAL A 136 2.19 3.30 -16.36
C VAL A 136 2.66 4.54 -15.59
N HIS A 137 3.77 4.43 -14.86
CA HIS A 137 4.31 5.55 -14.10
C HIS A 137 4.91 6.59 -15.05
N PRO A 138 4.62 7.90 -14.87
CA PRO A 138 5.00 8.94 -15.82
C PRO A 138 6.52 9.07 -16.02
N GLU A 139 7.30 8.77 -14.98
CA GLU A 139 8.75 8.92 -15.00
C GLU A 139 9.51 7.59 -15.12
N ASN A 140 8.82 6.45 -14.97
CA ASN A 140 9.45 5.13 -15.03
C ASN A 140 8.51 4.10 -15.67
N PRO A 141 8.65 3.85 -16.98
CA PRO A 141 7.79 2.91 -17.70
C PRO A 141 7.82 1.47 -17.19
N GLU A 142 8.86 1.06 -16.45
CA GLU A 142 8.94 -0.29 -15.84
C GLU A 142 7.98 -0.45 -14.66
N ILE A 143 7.51 0.65 -14.07
CA ILE A 143 6.50 0.65 -13.01
C ILE A 143 5.12 0.77 -13.65
N HIS A 144 4.56 -0.36 -14.03
CA HIS A 144 3.27 -0.45 -14.72
C HIS A 144 2.36 -1.50 -14.09
N SER A 145 1.09 -1.47 -14.50
CA SER A 145 0.05 -2.42 -14.13
C SER A 145 -0.39 -2.39 -12.65
N VAL A 146 -1.68 -2.59 -12.41
CA VAL A 146 -2.24 -2.75 -11.06
C VAL A 146 -1.70 -4.02 -10.40
N CYS A 147 -1.12 -3.91 -9.21
CA CYS A 147 -0.47 -5.03 -8.51
C CYS A 147 -1.20 -5.43 -7.22
N LEU A 148 -1.74 -4.45 -6.50
CA LEU A 148 -2.39 -4.65 -5.20
C LEU A 148 -3.83 -4.17 -5.23
N ILE A 149 -4.63 -4.71 -4.32
CA ILE A 149 -6.00 -4.27 -4.09
C ILE A 149 -6.22 -3.90 -2.63
N VAL A 150 -6.89 -2.77 -2.41
CA VAL A 150 -7.34 -2.31 -1.10
C VAL A 150 -8.85 -2.33 -1.08
N LEU A 151 -9.40 -3.07 -0.15
CA LEU A 151 -10.84 -3.13 0.11
C LEU A 151 -11.12 -2.25 1.33
N ARG A 152 -12.00 -1.26 1.18
CA ARG A 152 -12.41 -0.36 2.27
C ARG A 152 -13.85 -0.64 2.66
N SER A 153 -14.13 -0.40 3.93
CA SER A 153 -15.45 -0.56 4.54
C SER A 153 -15.94 0.79 5.04
N SER A 154 -17.20 1.08 4.76
CA SER A 154 -17.87 2.30 5.24
C SER A 154 -18.12 2.26 6.74
N SER A 155 -18.34 1.07 7.32
CA SER A 155 -18.64 0.91 8.75
C SER A 155 -17.45 1.12 9.67
N ARG A 156 -16.21 1.17 9.14
CA ARG A 156 -14.98 1.40 9.92
C ARG A 156 -14.34 2.77 9.72
N ASN A 157 -14.84 3.60 8.80
CA ASN A 157 -14.34 4.96 8.61
C ASN A 157 -14.86 5.92 9.71
N LYS A 158 -14.43 5.68 10.95
CA LYS A 158 -14.30 6.70 12.00
C LYS A 158 -12.83 7.08 12.19
N ALA A 159 -12.05 7.08 11.11
CA ALA A 159 -10.73 7.69 11.15
C ALA A 159 -10.93 9.21 11.12
N THR A 160 -11.05 9.81 12.30
CA THR A 160 -10.84 11.25 12.49
C THR A 160 -9.45 11.55 11.94
N VAL A 161 -9.38 12.25 10.81
CA VAL A 161 -8.19 13.00 10.45
C VAL A 161 -8.11 14.11 11.50
N VAL A 162 -7.24 13.92 12.49
CA VAL A 162 -6.81 14.98 13.42
C VAL A 162 -5.69 15.74 12.75
#